data_AF-A0A3P6A7Q3-F1
#
_entry.id   AF-A0A3P6A7Q3-F1
#
_cell.length_a   1.000
_cell.length_b   1.000
_cell.length_c   1.000
_cell.angle_alpha   90.00
_cell.angle_beta   90.00
_cell.angle_gamma   90.00
#
_symmetry.space_group_name_H-M   'P 1'
#
loop_
_entity.id
_entity.type
_entity.pdbx_description
1 polymer ?
#
loop_
_entity_poly.entity_id
_entity_poly.type
_entity_poly.pdbx_seq_one_letter_code
_entity_poly.pdbx_strand_id
1 'polypeptide(L)'
;MFRRVVPSSSSAQNGDMHRRVTSSSPLISDDYIPRTVEHIFINYRLRRVGLLRAFGTDVGTLYNLCDPGYKEDLSLYGYPDGTWDVQEACMVLPPNLPEPAVGINLARDRMRAIDWVTLVAEHCDSWLLSLAFFFSVGLSRDDRDSLFERINDLPTLAEKVKEYYPGQLIQSRIQQANLEN
;
A
#
# COMPACT_ATOMS: atom_id res chain seq x y z
N MET A 1 -14.94 -18.24 -53.16
CA MET A 1 -14.86 -19.57 -53.81
C MET A 1 -13.54 -20.21 -53.39
N PHE A 2 -13.62 -21.46 -52.94
CA PHE A 2 -12.63 -22.19 -52.14
C PHE A 2 -11.37 -22.65 -52.90
N ARG A 3 -10.21 -22.73 -52.22
CA ARG A 3 -9.60 -24.01 -51.85
C ARG A 3 -8.45 -23.88 -50.83
N ARG A 4 -8.60 -24.64 -49.73
CA ARG A 4 -7.56 -25.06 -48.78
C ARG A 4 -6.57 -26.00 -49.46
N VAL A 5 -5.31 -25.96 -49.02
CA VAL A 5 -4.42 -27.14 -48.98
C VAL A 5 -3.60 -27.13 -47.68
N VAL A 6 -3.79 -28.17 -46.89
CA VAL A 6 -2.90 -28.76 -45.85
C VAL A 6 -3.34 -30.23 -45.74
N PRO A 7 -2.59 -31.19 -45.15
CA PRO A 7 -1.21 -31.17 -44.58
C PRO A 7 -0.37 -32.45 -44.86
N SER A 8 0.87 -32.52 -44.34
CA SER A 8 1.53 -33.67 -43.65
C SER A 8 3.05 -33.40 -43.56
N SER A 9 3.85 -33.81 -42.56
CA SER A 9 3.70 -34.25 -41.17
C SER A 9 5.13 -34.43 -40.58
N SER A 10 5.30 -34.18 -39.28
CA SER A 10 6.26 -34.84 -38.36
C SER A 10 7.76 -34.44 -38.37
N SER A 11 8.17 -33.71 -37.32
CA SER A 11 9.19 -34.10 -36.30
C SER A 11 9.31 -32.94 -35.29
N ALA A 12 8.65 -32.99 -34.14
CA ALA A 12 9.12 -33.57 -32.88
C ALA A 12 10.42 -32.96 -32.32
N GLN A 13 10.22 -32.16 -31.26
CA GLN A 13 11.05 -31.96 -30.06
C GLN A 13 12.34 -31.11 -30.12
N ASN A 14 12.27 -29.96 -29.44
CA ASN A 14 13.09 -29.53 -28.29
C ASN A 14 13.01 -27.99 -28.22
N GLY A 15 12.77 -27.32 -27.12
CA GLY A 15 12.60 -27.69 -25.73
C GLY A 15 12.30 -26.38 -24.98
N ASP A 16 11.42 -26.46 -23.99
CA ASP A 16 11.38 -25.63 -22.78
C ASP A 16 11.84 -24.16 -22.91
N MET A 17 10.96 -23.29 -23.43
CA MET A 17 11.12 -21.85 -23.27
C MET A 17 10.57 -21.45 -21.89
N HIS A 18 11.49 -21.39 -20.93
CA HIS A 18 11.32 -20.87 -19.57
C HIS A 18 10.13 -19.91 -19.39
N ARG A 19 9.01 -20.47 -18.92
CA ARG A 19 8.12 -19.72 -18.03
C ARG A 19 8.90 -19.50 -16.74
N ARG A 20 9.57 -18.36 -16.61
CA ARG A 20 9.87 -17.81 -15.29
C ARG A 20 8.55 -17.38 -14.68
N VAL A 21 7.83 -18.35 -14.10
CA VAL A 21 6.85 -18.05 -13.07
C VAL A 21 7.70 -17.59 -11.90
N THR A 22 7.88 -16.28 -11.75
CA THR A 22 8.25 -15.74 -10.46
C THR A 22 7.14 -16.17 -9.52
N SER A 23 7.40 -17.14 -8.66
CA SER A 23 6.47 -17.64 -7.67
C SER A 23 6.28 -16.56 -6.59
N SER A 24 5.66 -15.45 -6.96
CA SER A 24 5.15 -14.49 -5.99
C SER A 24 4.05 -15.18 -5.21
N SER A 25 4.15 -15.15 -3.88
CA SER A 25 3.10 -15.68 -3.02
C SER A 25 1.77 -15.01 -3.39
N PRO A 26 0.65 -15.73 -3.51
CA PRO A 26 -0.64 -15.09 -3.77
C PRO A 26 -0.99 -14.05 -2.69
N LEU A 27 -0.44 -14.19 -1.48
CA LEU A 27 -0.65 -13.26 -0.36
C LEU A 27 -0.13 -11.84 -0.60
N ILE A 28 0.78 -11.66 -1.57
CA ILE A 28 1.35 -10.35 -1.92
C ILE A 28 0.71 -9.71 -3.16
N SER A 29 -0.30 -10.34 -3.75
CA SER A 29 -1.03 -9.81 -4.91
C SER A 29 -2.19 -8.93 -4.47
N ASP A 30 -2.40 -7.80 -5.17
CA ASP A 30 -3.56 -6.93 -4.95
C ASP A 30 -4.90 -7.61 -5.28
N ASP A 31 -4.91 -8.59 -6.18
CA ASP A 31 -6.11 -9.34 -6.55
C ASP A 31 -6.48 -10.42 -5.53
N TYR A 32 -5.61 -10.69 -4.56
CA TYR A 32 -5.85 -11.69 -3.54
C TYR A 32 -6.72 -11.14 -2.40
N ILE A 33 -7.91 -11.70 -2.25
CA ILE A 33 -8.83 -11.37 -1.15
C ILE A 33 -8.55 -12.33 0.03
N PRO A 34 -7.94 -11.87 1.15
CA PRO A 34 -7.68 -12.71 2.31
C PRO A 34 -8.99 -13.07 3.03
N ARG A 35 -9.12 -14.31 3.51
CA ARG A 35 -10.35 -14.83 4.14
C ARG A 35 -10.16 -15.51 5.49
N THR A 36 -8.95 -15.55 6.01
CA THR A 36 -8.61 -16.11 7.34
C THR A 36 -7.98 -15.03 8.20
N VAL A 37 -8.07 -15.16 9.54
CA VAL A 37 -7.41 -14.23 10.48
C VAL A 37 -5.94 -14.05 10.11
N GLU A 38 -5.22 -15.14 9.86
CA GLU A 38 -3.80 -15.11 9.51
C GLU A 38 -3.54 -14.35 8.21
N HIS A 39 -4.28 -14.64 7.13
CA HIS A 39 -4.05 -13.97 5.85
C HIS A 39 -4.44 -12.48 5.89
N ILE A 40 -5.50 -12.13 6.62
CA ILE A 40 -5.90 -10.73 6.81
C ILE A 40 -4.83 -9.99 7.61
N PHE A 41 -4.30 -10.60 8.67
CA PHE A 41 -3.24 -9.99 9.47
C PHE A 41 -1.92 -9.86 8.67
N ILE A 42 -1.56 -10.85 7.85
CA ILE A 42 -0.42 -10.75 6.93
C ILE A 42 -0.64 -9.58 5.95
N ASN A 43 -1.82 -9.46 5.35
CA ASN A 43 -2.15 -8.36 4.44
C ASN A 43 -2.01 -6.99 5.13
N TYR A 44 -2.60 -6.84 6.33
CA TYR A 44 -2.47 -5.64 7.17
C TYR A 44 -0.99 -5.31 7.43
N ARG A 45 -0.19 -6.30 7.84
CA ARG A 45 1.22 -6.10 8.17
C ARG A 45 2.05 -5.67 6.97
N LEU A 46 1.83 -6.25 5.79
CA LEU A 46 2.60 -5.92 4.60
C LEU A 46 2.28 -4.51 4.11
N ARG A 47 1.00 -4.12 4.06
CA ARG A 47 0.61 -2.73 3.77
C ARG A 47 1.19 -1.76 4.78
N ARG A 48 1.16 -2.10 6.07
CA ARG A 48 1.80 -1.33 7.15
C ARG A 48 3.32 -1.19 6.96
N VAL A 49 4.01 -2.20 6.45
CA VAL A 49 5.45 -2.12 6.13
C VAL A 49 5.70 -1.08 5.04
N GLY A 50 4.90 -1.06 3.97
CA GLY A 50 5.00 -0.05 2.92
C GLY A 50 4.83 1.37 3.48
N LEU A 51 3.79 1.58 4.29
CA LEU A 51 3.52 2.88 4.91
C LEU A 51 4.61 3.31 5.90
N LEU A 52 5.16 2.40 6.70
CA LEU A 52 6.30 2.71 7.57
C LEU A 52 7.55 3.12 6.79
N ARG A 53 7.76 2.59 5.57
CA ARG A 53 8.85 3.04 4.70
C ARG A 53 8.58 4.43 4.15
N ALA A 54 7.35 4.69 3.71
CA ALA A 54 6.90 6.01 3.25
C ALA A 54 7.15 7.09 4.32
N PHE A 55 6.77 6.84 5.57
CA PHE A 55 6.99 7.78 6.67
C PHE A 55 8.42 7.75 7.23
N GLY A 56 9.17 6.68 6.96
CA GLY A 56 10.50 6.44 7.48
C GLY A 56 11.58 6.85 6.49
N THR A 57 12.14 5.87 5.78
CA THR A 57 13.25 6.07 4.85
C THR A 57 12.91 7.00 3.71
N ASP A 58 11.65 7.00 3.26
CA ASP A 58 11.26 7.63 2.01
C ASP A 58 10.45 8.92 2.24
N VAL A 59 10.48 9.49 3.45
CA VAL A 59 9.64 10.64 3.85
C VAL A 59 9.84 11.87 2.98
N GLY A 60 11.06 12.10 2.48
CA GLY A 60 11.33 13.19 1.54
C GLY A 60 10.67 12.97 0.18
N THR A 61 10.72 11.74 -0.35
CA THR A 61 10.01 11.36 -1.58
C THR A 61 8.50 11.50 -1.40
N LEU A 62 7.95 11.02 -0.27
CA LEU A 62 6.54 11.19 0.07
C LEU A 62 6.13 12.67 0.10
N TYR A 63 6.94 13.51 0.78
CA TYR A 63 6.68 14.94 0.88
C TYR A 63 6.63 15.60 -0.49
N ASN A 64 7.56 15.25 -1.38
CA ASN A 64 7.67 15.82 -2.73
C ASN A 64 6.54 15.36 -3.65
N LEU A 65 6.12 14.10 -3.57
CA LEU A 65 4.97 13.60 -4.33
C LEU A 65 3.66 14.26 -3.91
N CYS A 66 3.57 14.74 -2.66
CA CYS A 66 2.37 15.40 -2.12
C CYS A 66 2.35 16.92 -2.34
N ASP A 67 2.89 17.43 -3.45
CA ASP A 67 2.88 18.86 -3.74
C ASP A 67 1.46 19.37 -4.11
N PRO A 68 0.88 20.31 -3.32
CA PRO A 68 -0.43 20.87 -3.61
C PRO A 68 -0.47 21.76 -4.87
N GLY A 69 0.68 22.13 -5.45
CA GLY A 69 0.77 23.02 -6.62
C GLY A 69 0.51 22.34 -7.97
N TYR A 70 0.56 21.00 -8.04
CA TYR A 70 0.56 20.29 -9.34
C TYR A 70 -0.61 19.32 -9.54
N LYS A 71 -1.23 18.82 -8.47
CA LYS A 71 -2.29 17.81 -8.52
C LYS A 71 -3.35 18.06 -7.46
N GLU A 72 -4.60 17.79 -7.82
CA GLU A 72 -5.73 17.86 -6.89
C GLU A 72 -5.93 16.49 -6.21
N ASP A 73 -6.28 16.51 -4.92
CA ASP A 73 -6.80 15.36 -4.16
C ASP A 73 -5.98 14.05 -4.23
N LEU A 74 -4.79 14.07 -3.61
CA LEU A 74 -3.92 12.90 -3.51
C LEU A 74 -4.27 12.00 -2.32
N SER A 75 -4.01 10.71 -2.48
CA SER A 75 -4.09 9.70 -1.41
C SER A 75 -2.82 8.86 -1.36
N LEU A 76 -2.46 8.39 -0.15
CA LEU A 76 -1.34 7.48 0.08
C LEU A 76 -1.84 6.03 0.21
N TYR A 77 -1.28 5.14 -0.60
CA TYR A 77 -1.60 3.72 -0.63
C TYR A 77 -0.44 2.88 -0.09
N GLY A 78 -0.76 1.88 0.71
CA GLY A 78 0.14 0.79 1.07
C GLY A 78 -0.33 -0.53 0.46
N TYR A 79 0.60 -1.29 -0.11
CA TYR A 79 0.33 -2.51 -0.89
C TYR A 79 0.73 -3.79 -0.16
N PRO A 80 0.10 -4.94 -0.48
CA PRO A 80 0.35 -6.20 0.20
C PRO A 80 1.71 -6.82 -0.16
N ASP A 81 2.46 -6.23 -1.09
CA ASP A 81 3.87 -6.57 -1.37
C ASP A 81 4.87 -5.75 -0.52
N GLY A 82 4.37 -4.88 0.36
CA GLY A 82 5.20 -4.02 1.20
C GLY A 82 5.73 -2.76 0.51
N THR A 83 5.16 -2.40 -0.65
CA THR A 83 5.39 -1.12 -1.33
C THR A 83 4.32 -0.08 -0.95
N TRP A 84 4.54 1.15 -1.39
CA TRP A 84 3.63 2.27 -1.19
C TRP A 84 3.65 3.16 -2.43
N ASP A 85 2.57 3.92 -2.65
CA ASP A 85 2.48 4.89 -3.74
C ASP A 85 1.54 6.06 -3.39
N VAL A 86 1.74 7.21 -4.04
CA VAL A 86 0.85 8.37 -3.97
C VAL A 86 0.15 8.53 -5.31
N GLN A 87 -1.18 8.43 -5.30
CA GLN A 87 -1.98 8.51 -6.50
C GLN A 87 -3.09 9.55 -6.32
N GLU A 88 -3.54 10.11 -7.44
CA GLU A 88 -4.77 10.90 -7.47
C GLU A 88 -5.94 9.99 -7.08
N ALA A 89 -6.83 10.49 -6.24
CA ALA A 89 -8.04 9.76 -5.88
C ALA A 89 -8.86 9.48 -7.15
N CYS A 90 -9.02 8.20 -7.48
CA CYS A 90 -9.76 7.77 -8.66
C CYS A 90 -11.16 7.32 -8.25
N MET A 91 -12.20 7.95 -8.82
CA MET A 91 -13.61 7.61 -8.54
C MET A 91 -14.03 6.20 -9.00
N VAL A 92 -13.18 5.46 -9.73
CA VAL A 92 -13.50 4.14 -10.28
C VAL A 92 -12.47 3.12 -9.80
N LEU A 93 -12.49 2.83 -8.49
CA LEU A 93 -11.73 1.72 -7.93
C LEU A 93 -12.27 0.36 -8.45
N PRO A 94 -11.40 -0.65 -8.66
CA PRO A 94 -11.84 -2.05 -8.72
C PRO A 94 -12.52 -2.43 -7.38
N PRO A 95 -13.38 -3.46 -7.33
CA PRO A 95 -14.57 -3.52 -6.49
C PRO A 95 -14.33 -3.21 -4.99
N ASN A 96 -14.97 -2.12 -4.53
CA ASN A 96 -15.42 -1.81 -3.16
C ASN A 96 -14.40 -1.93 -2.01
N LEU A 97 -13.09 -1.81 -2.24
CA LEU A 97 -12.17 -1.65 -1.10
C LEU A 97 -12.37 -0.28 -0.44
N PRO A 98 -12.29 -0.18 0.90
CA PRO A 98 -12.22 1.10 1.59
C PRO A 98 -11.17 2.03 0.97
N GLU A 99 -11.57 3.26 0.65
CA GLU A 99 -10.66 4.26 0.11
C GLU A 99 -9.77 4.84 1.22
N PRO A 100 -8.47 5.08 0.96
CA PRO A 100 -7.64 5.87 1.85
C PRO A 100 -8.10 7.33 1.89
N ALA A 101 -7.61 8.09 2.88
CA ALA A 101 -7.92 9.51 2.97
C ALA A 101 -7.47 10.28 1.72
N VAL A 102 -8.41 11.08 1.19
CA VAL A 102 -8.23 11.91 -0.01
C VAL A 102 -7.81 13.32 0.39
N GLY A 103 -6.97 13.94 -0.43
CA GLY A 103 -6.53 15.32 -0.23
C GLY A 103 -5.43 15.45 0.83
N ILE A 104 -4.60 14.41 1.01
CA ILE A 104 -3.50 14.46 2.00
C ILE A 104 -2.51 15.60 1.71
N ASN A 105 -2.38 16.02 0.46
CA ASN A 105 -1.53 17.12 0.02
C ASN A 105 -2.06 18.51 0.41
N LEU A 106 -3.37 18.67 0.62
CA LEU A 106 -4.00 20.00 0.80
C LEU A 106 -3.52 20.74 2.05
N ALA A 107 -3.15 19.99 3.08
CA ALA A 107 -2.71 20.52 4.37
C ALA A 107 -1.18 20.59 4.52
N ARG A 108 -0.41 20.03 3.57
CA ARG A 108 1.06 19.84 3.67
C ARG A 108 1.80 21.11 4.05
N ASP A 109 1.58 22.18 3.28
CA ASP A 109 2.31 23.44 3.45
C ASP A 109 1.64 24.39 4.45
N ARG A 110 0.53 23.97 5.08
CA ARG A 110 -0.25 24.77 6.04
C ARG A 110 0.06 24.43 7.50
N MET A 111 0.97 23.49 7.75
CA MET A 111 1.38 23.07 9.10
C MET A 111 2.85 22.62 9.12
N ARG A 112 3.39 22.30 10.31
CA ARG A 112 4.75 21.76 10.41
C ARG A 112 4.81 20.38 9.75
N ALA A 113 5.94 20.05 9.13
CA ALA A 113 6.11 18.76 8.45
C ALA A 113 5.81 17.56 9.36
N ILE A 114 6.25 17.57 10.63
CA ILE A 114 5.92 16.51 11.58
C ILE A 114 4.42 16.41 11.86
N ASP A 115 3.69 17.53 11.96
CA ASP A 115 2.25 17.52 12.21
C ASP A 115 1.52 16.95 10.99
N TRP A 116 1.95 17.34 9.78
CA TRP A 116 1.42 16.79 8.54
C TRP A 116 1.67 15.30 8.40
N VAL A 117 2.92 14.84 8.55
CA VAL A 117 3.26 13.40 8.47
C VAL A 117 2.49 12.60 9.53
N THR A 118 2.34 13.15 10.73
CA THR A 118 1.55 12.52 11.81
C THR A 118 0.07 12.41 11.41
N LEU A 119 -0.53 13.49 10.89
CA LEU A 119 -1.92 13.50 10.44
C LEU A 119 -2.17 12.45 9.35
N VAL A 120 -1.27 12.38 8.35
CA VAL A 120 -1.37 11.37 7.29
C VAL A 120 -1.24 9.96 7.86
N ALA A 121 -0.32 9.73 8.81
CA ALA A 121 -0.18 8.44 9.48
C ALA A 121 -1.45 8.04 10.27
N GLU A 122 -2.08 8.96 10.99
CA GLU A 122 -3.34 8.74 11.71
C GLU A 122 -4.48 8.34 10.76
N HIS A 123 -4.57 8.97 9.58
CA HIS A 123 -5.52 8.57 8.54
C HIS A 123 -5.20 7.18 7.95
N CYS A 124 -3.93 6.87 7.73
CA CYS A 124 -3.51 5.55 7.25
C CYS A 124 -3.79 4.44 8.28
N ASP A 125 -3.65 4.69 9.58
CA ASP A 125 -4.01 3.75 10.63
C ASP A 125 -5.50 3.37 10.56
N SER A 126 -6.38 4.38 10.42
CA SER A 126 -7.82 4.18 10.23
C SER A 126 -8.13 3.40 8.96
N TRP A 127 -7.44 3.71 7.85
CA TRP A 127 -7.63 3.01 6.58
C TRP A 127 -7.22 1.53 6.65
N LEU A 128 -6.06 1.22 7.25
CA LEU A 128 -5.61 -0.16 7.43
C LEU A 128 -6.59 -0.97 8.30
N LEU A 129 -7.12 -0.38 9.38
CA LEU A 129 -8.12 -1.01 10.21
C LEU A 129 -9.41 -1.28 9.43
N SER A 130 -9.89 -0.29 8.64
CA SER A 130 -11.05 -0.43 7.76
C SER A 130 -10.87 -1.56 6.75
N LEU A 131 -9.72 -1.64 6.09
CA LEU A 131 -9.39 -2.73 5.15
C LEU A 131 -9.38 -4.10 5.82
N ALA A 132 -8.73 -4.23 6.98
CA ALA A 132 -8.68 -5.49 7.71
C ALA A 132 -10.09 -5.98 8.08
N PHE A 133 -10.95 -5.09 8.53
CA PHE A 133 -12.32 -5.44 8.90
C PHE A 133 -13.26 -5.59 7.71
N PHE A 134 -12.99 -4.93 6.59
CA PHE A 134 -13.66 -5.19 5.32
C PHE A 134 -13.48 -6.65 4.88
N PHE A 135 -12.24 -7.17 4.95
CA PHE A 135 -11.97 -8.58 4.66
C PHE A 135 -12.51 -9.56 5.72
N SER A 136 -12.85 -9.06 6.91
CA SER A 136 -13.33 -9.88 8.03
C SER A 136 -14.81 -10.29 7.96
N VAL A 137 -15.56 -9.88 6.92
CA VAL A 137 -17.01 -10.11 6.83
C VAL A 137 -17.42 -11.59 6.96
N GLY A 138 -16.57 -12.51 6.52
CA GLY A 138 -16.80 -13.96 6.62
C GLY A 138 -16.32 -14.61 7.92
N LEU A 139 -15.68 -13.85 8.82
CA LEU A 139 -15.13 -14.37 10.07
C LEU A 139 -16.21 -14.48 11.16
N SER A 140 -15.99 -15.39 12.12
CA SER A 140 -16.79 -15.46 13.35
C SER A 140 -16.54 -14.24 14.25
N ARG A 141 -17.32 -14.10 15.32
CA ARG A 141 -17.07 -13.07 16.35
C ARG A 141 -15.68 -13.24 16.96
N ASP A 142 -15.34 -14.46 17.38
CA ASP A 142 -14.09 -14.76 18.09
C ASP A 142 -12.88 -14.61 17.15
N ASP A 143 -13.03 -14.91 15.87
CA ASP A 143 -11.99 -14.66 14.86
C ASP A 143 -11.73 -13.16 14.66
N ARG A 144 -12.78 -12.31 14.68
CA ARG A 144 -12.62 -10.85 14.62
C ARG A 144 -11.99 -10.29 15.88
N ASP A 145 -12.34 -10.82 17.05
CA ASP A 145 -11.70 -10.49 18.32
C ASP A 145 -10.19 -10.83 18.24
N SER A 146 -9.84 -12.03 17.78
CA SER A 146 -8.42 -12.45 17.62
C SER A 146 -7.67 -11.61 16.58
N LEU A 147 -8.31 -11.21 15.48
CA LEU A 147 -7.73 -10.32 14.48
C LEU A 147 -7.42 -8.94 15.09
N PHE A 148 -8.35 -8.37 15.86
CA PHE A 148 -8.17 -7.08 16.50
C PHE A 148 -7.01 -7.10 17.51
N GLU A 149 -6.94 -8.13 18.36
CA GLU A 149 -5.84 -8.31 19.31
C GLU A 149 -4.48 -8.26 18.61
N ARG A 150 -4.32 -9.04 17.52
CA ARG A 150 -3.08 -9.07 16.73
C ARG A 150 -2.72 -7.72 16.11
N ILE A 151 -3.71 -6.97 15.63
CA ILE A 151 -3.50 -5.63 15.08
C ILE A 151 -3.06 -4.67 16.21
N ASN A 152 -3.74 -4.74 17.36
CA ASN A 152 -3.54 -3.84 18.49
C ASN A 152 -2.25 -4.14 19.29
N ASP A 153 -1.66 -5.31 19.13
CA ASP A 153 -0.32 -5.65 19.65
C ASP A 153 0.83 -4.90 18.93
N LEU A 154 0.53 -4.25 17.80
CA LEU A 154 1.50 -3.44 17.06
C LEU A 154 1.30 -1.96 17.37
N PRO A 155 2.39 -1.17 17.50
CA PRO A 155 2.24 0.28 17.56
C PRO A 155 1.62 0.81 16.26
N THR A 156 0.79 1.81 16.37
CA THR A 156 0.21 2.53 15.23
C THR A 156 1.30 3.20 14.38
N LEU A 157 0.98 3.52 13.13
CA LEU A 157 1.87 4.29 12.25
C LEU A 157 2.18 5.65 12.89
N ALA A 158 1.16 6.31 13.46
CA ALA A 158 1.33 7.59 14.13
C ALA A 158 2.27 7.53 15.34
N GLU A 159 2.19 6.48 16.18
CA GLU A 159 3.14 6.25 17.27
C GLU A 159 4.55 6.04 16.73
N LYS A 160 4.73 5.25 15.66
CA LYS A 160 6.04 5.04 15.03
C LYS A 160 6.62 6.32 14.44
N VAL A 161 5.81 7.18 13.81
CA VAL A 161 6.25 8.48 13.29
C VAL A 161 6.79 9.36 14.42
N LYS A 162 6.04 9.46 15.53
CA LYS A 162 6.42 10.23 16.72
C LYS A 162 7.70 9.67 17.37
N GLU A 163 7.92 8.36 17.32
CA GLU A 163 9.13 7.69 17.82
C GLU A 163 10.35 7.92 16.90
N TYR A 164 10.18 7.78 15.58
CA TYR A 164 11.26 7.94 14.61
C TYR A 164 11.83 9.35 14.60
N TYR A 165 10.98 10.35 14.84
CA TYR A 165 11.33 11.74 14.55
C TYR A 165 10.84 12.73 15.60
N PRO A 166 11.75 13.22 16.47
CA PRO A 166 11.55 14.54 17.03
C PRO A 166 11.55 15.57 15.88
N GLY A 167 10.66 16.56 15.91
CA GLY A 167 10.25 17.35 14.73
C GLY A 167 11.34 17.95 13.84
N GLN A 168 12.56 18.22 14.36
CA GLN A 168 13.69 18.70 13.56
C GLN A 168 14.23 17.65 12.57
N LEU A 169 14.17 16.36 12.92
CA LEU A 169 14.78 15.29 12.12
C LEU A 169 13.99 14.99 10.83
N ILE A 170 12.65 15.11 10.85
CA ILE A 170 11.82 15.04 9.63
C ILE A 170 12.20 16.15 8.65
N GLN A 171 12.32 17.38 9.15
CA GLN A 171 12.65 18.53 8.31
C GLN A 171 13.99 18.32 7.61
N SER A 172 15.00 17.82 8.33
CA SER A 172 16.31 17.52 7.75
C SER A 172 16.25 16.46 6.64
N ARG A 173 15.44 15.40 6.80
CA ARG A 173 15.29 14.36 5.77
C ARG A 173 14.57 14.88 4.52
N ILE A 174 13.52 15.67 4.71
CA ILE A 174 12.82 16.32 3.59
C ILE A 174 13.80 17.24 2.84
N GLN A 175 14.57 18.04 3.56
CA GLN A 175 15.54 18.94 2.94
C GLN A 175 16.65 18.18 2.19
N GLN A 176 17.15 17.07 2.72
CA GLN A 176 18.12 16.22 2.04
C GLN A 176 17.57 15.66 0.73
N ALA A 177 16.36 15.11 0.76
CA ALA A 177 15.72 14.59 -0.45
C ALA A 177 15.50 15.67 -1.53
N ASN A 178 15.28 16.93 -1.13
CA ASN A 178 15.13 18.05 -2.07
C ASN A 178 16.44 18.49 -2.73
N LEU A 179 17.59 18.07 -2.20
CA LEU A 179 18.90 18.36 -2.80
C LEU A 179 19.33 17.27 -3.79
N GLU A 180 18.71 16.09 -3.72
CA GLU A 180 19.03 14.92 -4.53
C GLU A 180 18.13 14.79 -5.78
N ASN A 181 17.08 15.62 -5.88
CA ASN A 181 16.14 15.69 -7.01
C ASN A 181 16.28 17.03 -7.75
#